data_AF-A0A3A8L166-F1
#
_entry.id   AF-A0A3A8L166-F1
#
_cell.length_a   1.000
_cell.length_b   1.000
_cell.length_c   1.000
_cell.angle_alpha   90.00
_cell.angle_beta   90.00
_cell.angle_gamma   90.00
#
_symmetry.space_group_name_H-M   'P 1'
#
loop_
_entity.id
_entity.type
_entity.pdbx_description
1 polymer ?
#
loop_
_entity_poly.entity_id
_entity_poly.type
_entity_poly.pdbx_seq_one_letter_code
_entity_poly.pdbx_strand_id
1 'polypeptide(L)'
;MPRHSFHTVFLCGALGLGLAGVPTASAADVQAEQSQPALRVTYLLYSGRPNPVVLVTDPARLRAIEEQLERALTSGERVTKAESHAVLGYTGIQVERLGPSARNSAPLVLRGDLLRTSSSQGTVSRDVAGIENLLLQLGREQKVIGDVELSVIRQTR
;
A
#
# COMPACT_ATOMS: atom_id res chain seq x y z
N MET A 1 38.09 46.87 18.86
CA MET A 1 38.05 46.82 17.38
C MET A 1 36.59 46.87 16.91
N PRO A 2 36.30 47.45 15.74
CA PRO A 2 35.14 48.33 15.49
C PRO A 2 33.84 47.65 15.03
N ARG A 3 32.76 48.45 15.10
CA ARG A 3 31.37 48.25 14.63
C ARG A 3 31.30 48.04 13.11
N HIS A 4 30.30 47.30 12.60
CA HIS A 4 29.56 47.69 11.39
C HIS A 4 28.12 47.15 11.37
N SER A 5 27.19 48.10 11.42
CA SER A 5 25.81 47.99 10.93
C SER A 5 25.79 47.77 9.41
N PHE A 6 24.78 47.07 8.90
CA PHE A 6 24.25 47.32 7.57
C PHE A 6 22.73 47.49 7.65
N HIS A 7 22.30 48.73 7.46
CA HIS A 7 20.97 49.08 6.96
C HIS A 7 21.04 49.06 5.43
N THR A 8 20.06 48.42 4.78
CA THR A 8 19.62 48.86 3.46
C THR A 8 18.10 48.70 3.37
N VAL A 9 17.43 49.85 3.24
CA VAL A 9 16.01 50.03 2.92
C VAL A 9 15.92 50.39 1.43
N PHE A 10 14.70 50.25 0.87
CA PHE A 10 14.20 50.62 -0.46
C PHE A 10 14.28 49.50 -1.51
N LEU A 11 13.25 49.23 -2.30
CA LEU A 11 12.39 50.18 -3.00
C LEU A 11 11.03 49.55 -3.37
N CYS A 12 9.95 50.34 -3.29
CA CYS A 12 8.65 50.08 -3.90
C CYS A 12 8.77 49.83 -5.41
N GLY A 13 7.97 48.89 -5.93
CA GLY A 13 7.57 48.79 -7.33
C GLY A 13 6.09 48.46 -7.41
N ALA A 14 5.27 49.49 -7.64
CA ALA A 14 3.83 49.35 -7.83
C ALA A 14 3.48 49.09 -9.30
N LEU A 15 2.38 48.34 -9.50
CA LEU A 15 1.53 48.27 -10.70
C LEU A 15 2.16 47.95 -12.06
N GLY A 16 1.87 46.74 -12.54
CA GLY A 16 1.84 46.39 -13.96
C GLY A 16 0.62 45.51 -14.26
N LEU A 17 -0.36 46.06 -14.98
CA LEU A 17 -1.41 45.30 -15.66
C LEU A 17 -0.80 44.36 -16.70
N GLY A 18 -1.28 43.11 -16.80
CA GLY A 18 -1.13 42.31 -18.03
C GLY A 18 -1.01 40.80 -17.84
N LEU A 19 -2.12 40.10 -18.10
CA LEU A 19 -2.22 38.79 -18.76
C LEU A 19 -1.14 37.72 -18.45
N ALA A 20 -1.47 36.79 -17.56
CA ALA A 20 -1.48 35.34 -17.83
C ALA A 20 -1.90 34.60 -16.56
N GLY A 21 -3.02 33.89 -16.61
CA GLY A 21 -3.44 33.00 -15.52
C GLY A 21 -2.41 31.89 -15.33
N VAL A 22 -1.59 32.02 -14.31
CA VAL A 22 -0.80 30.90 -13.78
C VAL A 22 -1.77 30.09 -12.93
N PRO A 23 -2.10 28.82 -13.27
CA PRO A 23 -2.86 28.00 -12.36
C PRO A 23 -2.01 27.79 -11.12
N THR A 24 -2.40 28.41 -10.02
CA THR A 24 -1.95 28.05 -8.68
C THR A 24 -2.46 26.62 -8.44
N ALA A 25 -1.66 25.62 -8.81
CA ALA A 25 -1.85 24.25 -8.35
C ALA A 25 -1.75 24.31 -6.82
N SER A 26 -2.91 24.21 -6.18
CA SER A 26 -3.05 24.47 -4.75
C SER A 26 -2.58 23.22 -4.00
N ALA A 27 -1.81 23.39 -2.93
CA ALA A 27 -1.35 22.29 -2.08
C ALA A 27 -2.51 21.46 -1.48
N ALA A 28 -3.75 21.97 -1.56
CA ALA A 28 -4.97 21.26 -1.23
C ALA A 28 -5.23 20.01 -2.10
N ASP A 29 -4.82 20.01 -3.38
CA ASP A 29 -5.03 18.87 -4.28
C ASP A 29 -4.19 17.65 -3.85
N VAL A 30 -2.98 17.86 -3.34
CA VAL A 30 -2.10 16.78 -2.83
C VAL A 30 -2.67 16.15 -1.56
N GLN A 31 -3.36 16.92 -0.73
CA GLN A 31 -3.96 16.45 0.52
C GLN A 31 -5.33 15.77 0.29
N ALA A 32 -6.03 16.12 -0.79
CA ALA A 32 -7.25 15.45 -1.24
C ALA A 32 -6.96 14.04 -1.81
N GLU A 33 -5.83 13.84 -2.49
CA GLU A 33 -5.42 12.52 -3.02
C GLU A 33 -5.21 11.48 -1.90
N GLN A 34 -4.74 11.87 -0.72
CA GLN A 34 -4.59 10.97 0.44
C GLN A 34 -5.90 10.73 1.22
N SER A 35 -6.98 11.44 0.89
CA SER A 35 -8.29 11.25 1.54
C SER A 35 -9.14 10.17 0.86
N GLN A 36 -8.74 9.69 -0.32
CA GLN A 36 -9.48 8.64 -1.00
C GLN A 36 -9.12 7.26 -0.44
N PRO A 37 -10.10 6.36 -0.26
CA PRO A 37 -9.83 4.99 0.16
C PRO A 37 -8.96 4.30 -0.88
N ALA A 38 -7.89 3.65 -0.44
CA ALA A 38 -7.00 2.87 -1.29
C ALA A 38 -6.48 1.64 -0.55
N LEU A 39 -6.03 0.63 -1.29
CA LEU A 39 -5.29 -0.51 -0.73
C LEU A 39 -3.84 -0.47 -1.21
N ARG A 40 -2.90 -0.60 -0.28
CA ARG A 40 -1.50 -0.89 -0.58
C ARG A 40 -1.28 -2.39 -0.47
N VAL A 41 -0.87 -3.01 -1.57
CA VAL A 41 -0.54 -4.42 -1.68
C VAL A 41 0.97 -4.53 -1.85
N THR A 42 1.66 -5.00 -0.81
CA THR A 42 3.11 -5.16 -0.78
C THR A 42 3.46 -6.63 -0.91
N TYR A 43 4.22 -6.99 -1.94
CA TYR A 43 4.68 -8.36 -2.16
C TYR A 43 6.00 -8.58 -1.42
N LEU A 44 5.98 -9.44 -0.41
CA LEU A 44 7.14 -9.65 0.47
C LEU A 44 8.12 -10.60 -0.21
N LEU A 45 9.16 -10.06 -0.83
CA LEU A 45 10.15 -10.80 -1.62
C LEU A 45 11.57 -10.42 -1.20
N TYR A 46 12.22 -11.29 -0.41
CA TYR A 46 13.60 -11.10 0.02
C TYR A 46 14.59 -11.34 -1.13
N SER A 47 14.91 -10.26 -1.85
CA SER A 47 15.76 -10.28 -3.05
C SER A 47 16.94 -9.31 -2.99
N GLY A 48 17.13 -8.61 -1.87
CA GLY A 48 18.06 -7.48 -1.76
C GLY A 48 17.56 -6.19 -2.45
N ARG A 49 16.38 -6.22 -3.06
CA ARG A 49 15.67 -5.06 -3.62
C ARG A 49 14.50 -4.68 -2.70
N PRO A 50 14.01 -3.43 -2.78
CA PRO A 50 12.75 -3.05 -2.13
C PRO A 50 11.60 -3.96 -2.58
N ASN A 51 10.71 -4.29 -1.65
CA ASN A 51 9.51 -5.09 -1.94
C ASN A 51 8.64 -4.39 -3.00
N PRO A 52 8.16 -5.10 -4.03
CA PRO A 52 7.23 -4.53 -5.00
C PRO A 52 5.92 -4.13 -4.31
N VAL A 53 5.34 -3.01 -4.76
CA VAL A 53 4.10 -2.46 -4.20
C VAL A 53 3.14 -2.12 -5.32
N VAL A 54 1.87 -2.49 -5.14
CA VAL A 54 0.75 -2.06 -5.97
C VAL A 54 -0.19 -1.22 -5.12
N LEU A 55 -0.54 -0.04 -5.64
CA LEU A 55 -1.60 0.79 -5.07
C LEU A 55 -2.89 0.52 -5.86
N VAL A 56 -3.93 0.08 -5.15
CA VAL A 56 -5.27 -0.13 -5.71
C VAL A 56 -6.14 1.05 -5.33
N THR A 57 -6.48 1.87 -6.33
CA THR A 57 -7.35 3.05 -6.19
C THR A 57 -8.68 2.90 -6.96
N ASP A 58 -8.76 1.94 -7.89
CA ASP A 58 -10.00 1.67 -8.63
C ASP A 58 -11.10 1.20 -7.65
N PRO A 59 -12.25 1.90 -7.57
CA PRO A 59 -13.26 1.66 -6.55
C PRO A 59 -13.94 0.29 -6.68
N ALA A 60 -14.10 -0.22 -7.91
CA ALA A 60 -14.70 -1.53 -8.13
C ALA A 60 -13.77 -2.66 -7.64
N ARG A 61 -12.49 -2.58 -8.02
CA ARG A 61 -11.45 -3.52 -7.59
C ARG A 61 -11.20 -3.45 -6.09
N LEU A 62 -11.18 -2.25 -5.52
CA LEU A 62 -11.02 -2.05 -4.08
C LEU A 62 -12.14 -2.75 -3.30
N ARG A 63 -13.41 -2.48 -3.65
CA ARG A 63 -14.56 -3.13 -3.00
C ARG A 63 -14.51 -4.65 -3.11
N ALA A 64 -14.19 -5.19 -4.29
CA ALA A 64 -14.10 -6.63 -4.49
C ALA A 64 -13.03 -7.29 -3.61
N ILE A 65 -11.86 -6.66 -3.46
CA ILE A 65 -10.79 -7.16 -2.58
C ILE A 65 -11.20 -7.04 -1.12
N GLU A 66 -11.75 -5.90 -0.71
CA GLU A 66 -12.20 -5.69 0.67
C GLU A 66 -13.29 -6.66 1.09
N GLU A 67 -14.30 -6.90 0.25
CA GLU A 67 -15.37 -7.87 0.52
C GLU A 67 -14.82 -9.30 0.67
N GLN A 68 -13.79 -9.69 -0.08
CA GLN A 68 -13.14 -10.99 0.10
C GLN A 68 -12.38 -11.05 1.42
N LEU A 69 -11.63 -9.99 1.77
CA LEU A 69 -10.87 -9.91 3.02
C LEU A 69 -11.80 -9.90 4.24
N GLU A 70 -12.90 -9.14 4.20
CA GLU A 70 -13.89 -9.08 5.28
C GLU A 70 -14.60 -10.42 5.46
N ARG A 71 -14.98 -11.09 4.36
CA ARG A 71 -15.51 -12.46 4.41
C ARG A 71 -14.50 -13.39 5.05
N ALA A 72 -13.24 -13.38 4.60
CA ALA A 72 -12.17 -14.17 5.20
C ALA A 72 -11.97 -13.92 6.70
N LEU A 73 -12.02 -12.66 7.14
CA LEU A 73 -11.89 -12.30 8.55
C LEU A 73 -13.11 -12.71 9.39
N THR A 74 -14.29 -12.82 8.79
CA THR A 74 -15.52 -13.17 9.50
C THR A 74 -15.76 -14.68 9.51
N SER A 75 -15.65 -15.33 8.35
CA SER A 75 -15.96 -16.75 8.14
C SER A 75 -14.76 -17.68 8.17
N GLY A 76 -13.52 -17.16 8.06
CA GLY A 76 -12.32 -18.00 8.05
C GLY A 76 -12.11 -18.69 9.39
N GLU A 77 -11.88 -20.00 9.38
CA GLU A 77 -11.62 -20.78 10.58
C GLU A 77 -10.29 -20.35 11.21
N ARG A 78 -10.26 -20.16 12.54
CA ARG A 78 -9.01 -19.88 13.25
C ARG A 78 -8.16 -21.14 13.29
N VAL A 79 -6.93 -21.05 12.82
CA VAL A 79 -6.03 -22.21 12.72
C VAL A 79 -4.68 -21.95 13.37
N THR A 80 -4.05 -23.01 13.85
CA THR A 80 -2.66 -23.04 14.32
C THR A 80 -1.77 -23.76 13.30
N LYS A 81 -1.83 -23.34 12.04
CA LYS A 81 -1.02 -23.93 10.97
C LYS A 81 0.36 -23.27 10.93
N ALA A 82 1.40 -24.09 10.83
CA ALA A 82 2.76 -23.61 10.58
C ALA A 82 2.83 -22.91 9.22
N GLU A 83 3.68 -21.90 9.13
CA GLU A 83 3.87 -21.17 7.88
C GLU A 83 4.58 -22.05 6.84
N SER A 84 4.16 -21.96 5.58
CA SER A 84 4.89 -22.62 4.49
C SER A 84 6.33 -22.09 4.40
N HIS A 85 7.25 -22.87 3.85
CA HIS A 85 8.65 -22.44 3.66
C HIS A 85 8.76 -21.31 2.62
N ALA A 86 9.73 -20.41 2.82
CA ALA A 86 10.01 -19.30 1.88
C ALA A 86 10.53 -19.83 0.55
N VAL A 87 10.00 -19.27 -0.54
CA VAL A 87 10.25 -19.75 -1.90
C VAL A 87 10.75 -18.59 -2.72
N LEU A 88 11.99 -18.65 -3.21
CA LEU A 88 12.67 -17.52 -3.85
C LEU A 88 12.65 -16.24 -3.00
N GLY A 89 12.70 -16.37 -1.67
CA GLY A 89 12.60 -15.24 -0.76
C GLY A 89 11.18 -14.68 -0.59
N TYR A 90 10.17 -15.25 -1.25
CA TYR A 90 8.78 -14.88 -1.07
C TYR A 90 8.25 -15.36 0.28
N THR A 91 7.71 -14.43 1.07
CA THR A 91 7.17 -14.70 2.42
C THR A 91 5.68 -14.35 2.55
N GLY A 92 5.06 -13.84 1.49
CA GLY A 92 3.62 -13.55 1.46
C GLY A 92 3.29 -12.18 0.85
N ILE A 93 2.06 -11.75 1.08
CA ILE A 93 1.54 -10.46 0.62
C ILE A 93 1.01 -9.71 1.83
N GLN A 94 1.52 -8.51 2.05
CA GLN A 94 0.97 -7.59 3.02
C GLN A 94 -0.07 -6.68 2.36
N VAL A 95 -1.25 -6.58 2.95
CA VAL A 95 -2.31 -5.67 2.53
C VAL A 95 -2.59 -4.65 3.62
N GLU A 96 -2.47 -3.38 3.25
CA GLU A 96 -2.69 -2.23 4.12
C GLU A 96 -3.81 -1.37 3.54
N ARG A 97 -4.78 -1.00 4.39
CA ARG A 97 -5.79 0.00 4.02
C ARG A 97 -5.20 1.39 4.18
N LEU A 98 -5.48 2.27 3.23
CA LEU A 98 -5.08 3.67 3.22
C LEU A 98 -6.31 4.58 3.22
N GLY A 99 -6.13 5.82 3.65
CA GLY A 99 -7.21 6.81 3.74
C GLY A 99 -8.06 6.65 5.02
N PRO A 100 -9.32 7.13 5.02
CA PRO A 100 -10.19 7.15 6.20
C PRO A 100 -10.37 5.77 6.86
N SER A 101 -10.40 4.71 6.05
CA SER A 101 -10.56 3.31 6.49
C SER A 101 -9.31 2.72 7.15
N ALA A 102 -8.17 3.40 7.09
CA ALA A 102 -6.90 2.94 7.65
C ALA A 102 -6.84 3.03 9.18
N ARG A 103 -7.57 3.98 9.79
CA ARG A 103 -7.36 4.42 11.18
C ARG A 103 -7.47 3.30 12.22
N ASN A 104 -8.26 2.27 11.93
CA ASN A 104 -8.48 1.11 12.82
C ASN A 104 -8.12 -0.24 12.17
N SER A 105 -7.44 -0.21 11.02
CA SER A 105 -7.14 -1.41 10.25
C SER A 105 -5.71 -1.88 10.52
N ALA A 106 -5.56 -3.04 11.15
CA ALA A 106 -4.26 -3.71 11.22
C ALA A 106 -3.85 -4.21 9.82
N PRO A 107 -2.54 -4.20 9.49
CA PRO A 107 -2.06 -4.82 8.26
C PRO A 107 -2.38 -6.31 8.27
N LEU A 108 -2.77 -6.79 7.09
CA LEU A 108 -3.10 -8.19 6.84
C LEU A 108 -1.94 -8.84 6.11
N VAL A 109 -1.52 -10.04 6.53
CA VAL A 109 -0.49 -10.80 5.81
C VAL A 109 -1.09 -12.09 5.30
N LEU A 110 -1.04 -12.29 3.99
CA LEU A 110 -1.53 -13.46 3.29
C LEU A 110 -0.35 -14.32 2.84
N ARG A 111 -0.44 -15.64 3.09
CA ARG A 111 0.52 -16.59 2.57
C ARG A 111 -0.12 -17.95 2.34
N GLY A 112 -0.06 -18.45 1.11
CA GLY A 112 -0.80 -19.65 0.74
C GLY A 112 -2.29 -19.44 0.94
N ASP A 113 -2.87 -20.24 1.83
CA ASP A 113 -4.26 -20.11 2.27
C ASP A 113 -4.35 -19.55 3.71
N LEU A 114 -3.26 -19.01 4.27
CA LEU A 114 -3.29 -18.41 5.59
C LEU A 114 -3.39 -16.89 5.52
N LEU A 115 -4.39 -16.34 6.22
CA LEU A 115 -4.51 -14.91 6.51
C LEU A 115 -4.15 -14.64 7.97
N ARG A 116 -3.18 -13.77 8.18
CA ARG A 116 -2.71 -13.33 9.49
C ARG A 116 -3.09 -11.90 9.76
N THR A 117 -3.52 -11.68 10.99
CA THR A 117 -3.78 -10.37 11.58
C THR A 117 -2.91 -10.23 12.81
N SER A 118 -2.16 -9.14 12.91
CA SER A 118 -1.36 -8.85 14.10
C SER A 118 -1.96 -7.68 14.87
N SER A 119 -2.12 -7.86 16.17
CA SER A 119 -2.65 -6.86 17.10
C SER A 119 -1.80 -6.83 18.36
N SER A 120 -2.05 -5.86 19.25
CA SER A 120 -1.43 -5.82 20.58
C SER A 120 -1.77 -7.04 21.44
N GLN A 121 -2.84 -7.77 21.12
CA GLN A 121 -3.27 -8.99 21.82
C GLN A 121 -2.64 -10.27 21.25
N GLY A 122 -1.90 -10.17 20.15
CA GLY A 122 -1.24 -11.29 19.48
C GLY A 122 -1.58 -11.41 17.99
N THR A 123 -1.06 -12.47 17.37
CA THR A 123 -1.29 -12.80 15.97
C THR A 123 -2.35 -13.89 15.84
N VAL A 124 -3.38 -13.64 15.04
CA VAL A 124 -4.42 -14.62 14.71
C VAL A 124 -4.26 -15.05 13.26
N SER A 125 -4.21 -16.37 13.04
CA SER A 125 -4.19 -16.98 11.70
C SER A 125 -5.56 -17.57 11.36
N ARG A 126 -5.99 -17.39 10.12
CA ARG A 126 -7.22 -17.95 9.57
C ARG A 126 -6.96 -18.67 8.26
N ASP A 127 -7.65 -19.77 8.01
CA ASP A 127 -7.60 -20.47 6.73
C ASP A 127 -8.59 -19.84 5.73
N VAL A 128 -8.06 -19.37 4.60
CA VAL A 128 -8.74 -18.60 3.57
C VAL A 128 -8.18 -18.97 2.18
N ALA A 129 -8.99 -19.66 1.39
CA ALA A 129 -8.58 -20.11 0.07
C ALA A 129 -8.63 -18.97 -0.96
N GLY A 130 -7.65 -18.94 -1.87
CA GLY A 130 -7.74 -18.21 -3.14
C GLY A 130 -7.45 -16.71 -3.11
N ILE A 131 -7.44 -16.05 -1.95
CA ILE A 131 -7.19 -14.59 -1.87
C ILE A 131 -5.76 -14.25 -2.31
N GLU A 132 -4.74 -14.99 -1.86
CA GLU A 132 -3.37 -14.74 -2.32
C GLU A 132 -3.24 -14.95 -3.84
N ASN A 133 -3.93 -15.91 -4.44
CA ASN A 133 -3.89 -16.10 -5.90
C ASN A 133 -4.46 -14.90 -6.66
N LEU A 134 -5.53 -14.30 -6.15
CA LEU A 134 -6.12 -13.08 -6.69
C LEU A 134 -5.14 -11.90 -6.60
N LEU A 135 -4.43 -11.76 -5.48
CA LEU A 135 -3.46 -10.67 -5.30
C LEU A 135 -2.15 -10.91 -6.08
N LEU A 136 -1.70 -12.14 -6.25
CA LEU A 136 -0.59 -12.48 -7.16
C LEU A 136 -0.95 -12.16 -8.61
N GLN A 137 -2.19 -12.45 -9.01
CA GLN A 137 -2.71 -12.09 -10.33
C GLN A 137 -2.71 -10.58 -10.56
N LEU A 138 -3.13 -9.80 -9.55
CA LEU A 138 -3.03 -8.34 -9.57
C LEU A 138 -1.57 -7.87 -9.77
N GLY A 139 -0.62 -8.51 -9.10
CA GLY A 139 0.80 -8.15 -9.19
C GLY A 139 1.36 -8.41 -10.58
N ARG A 140 0.94 -9.50 -11.21
CA ARG A 140 1.25 -9.82 -12.60
C ARG A 140 0.67 -8.82 -13.57
N GLU A 141 -0.61 -8.48 -13.44
CA GLU A 141 -1.29 -7.49 -14.30
C GLU A 141 -0.61 -6.12 -14.24
N GLN A 142 -0.15 -5.72 -13.05
CA GLN A 142 0.59 -4.48 -12.83
C GLN A 142 2.08 -4.57 -13.14
N LYS A 143 2.55 -5.73 -13.66
CA LYS A 143 3.94 -6.00 -14.04
C LYS A 143 4.96 -5.80 -12.91
N VAL A 144 4.52 -5.95 -11.65
CA VAL A 144 5.40 -5.89 -10.48
C VAL A 144 5.92 -7.25 -10.06
N ILE A 145 5.26 -8.33 -10.52
CA ILE A 145 5.69 -9.72 -10.40
C ILE A 145 5.75 -10.31 -11.81
N GLY A 146 6.87 -10.94 -12.16
CA GLY A 146 7.04 -11.63 -13.43
C GLY A 146 6.45 -13.04 -13.43
N ASP A 147 6.29 -13.62 -14.63
CA ASP A 147 5.69 -14.94 -14.80
C ASP A 147 6.54 -16.07 -14.19
N VAL A 148 7.86 -15.89 -14.11
CA VAL A 148 8.79 -16.86 -13.51
C VAL A 148 8.60 -16.89 -12.00
N GLU A 149 8.61 -15.73 -11.34
CA GLU A 149 8.38 -15.63 -9.90
C GLU A 149 7.02 -16.20 -9.53
N LEU A 150 5.98 -15.86 -10.29
CA LEU A 150 4.62 -16.34 -10.09
C LEU A 150 4.49 -17.86 -10.25
N SER A 151 5.16 -18.44 -11.25
CA SER A 151 5.14 -19.89 -11.49
C SER A 151 5.75 -20.65 -10.34
N VAL A 152 6.88 -20.16 -9.81
CA VAL A 152 7.58 -20.82 -8.71
C VAL A 152 6.80 -20.68 -7.39
N ILE A 153 6.27 -19.48 -7.07
CA ILE A 153 5.44 -19.26 -5.88
C ILE A 153 4.23 -20.21 -5.85
N ARG A 154 3.61 -20.48 -7.02
CA ARG A 154 2.44 -21.36 -7.13
C ARG A 154 2.77 -22.85 -7.01
N GLN A 155 3.95 -23.29 -7.44
CA GLN A 155 4.36 -24.69 -7.39
C GLN A 155 4.68 -25.20 -5.98
N THR A 156 4.92 -24.27 -5.04
CA THR A 156 5.40 -24.58 -3.69
C THR A 156 4.32 -24.46 -2.61
N ARG A 157 3.05 -24.41 -3.03
CA ARG A 157 1.89 -24.41 -2.15
C ARG A 157 1.48 -25.82 -1.75
#